data_AF-A0A6A5WMU5-F1
#
_entry.id   AF-A0A6A5WMU5-F1
#
_cell.length_a   1.000
_cell.length_b   1.000
_cell.length_c   1.000
_cell.angle_alpha   90.00
_cell.angle_beta   90.00
_cell.angle_gamma   90.00
#
_symmetry.space_group_name_H-M   'P 1'
#
loop_
_entity.id
_entity.type
_entity.pdbx_description
1 polymer ?
#
loop_
_entity_poly.entity_id
_entity_poly.type
_entity_poly.pdbx_seq_one_letter_code
_entity_poly.pdbx_strand_id
1 'polypeptide(L)' 'MSISTSTPSSSYDSANLHETALTASHPNPSVEVTADHQLRQVEAPIHVSGVGEALIHSKCTGGCGCVPTNGP' A
#
# COMPACT_ATOMS: atom_id res chain seq x y z
N MET A 1 0.90 39.56 -3.07
CA MET A 1 -0.04 38.56 -2.55
C MET A 1 0.76 37.30 -2.33
N SER A 2 1.13 37.02 -1.08
CA SER A 2 1.96 35.85 -0.73
C SER A 2 1.01 34.79 -0.20
N ILE A 3 0.81 33.70 -0.94
CA ILE A 3 0.01 32.56 -0.48
C ILE A 3 0.93 31.62 0.30
N SER A 4 0.78 31.63 1.61
CA SER A 4 1.38 30.66 2.52
C SER A 4 0.61 29.34 2.38
N THR A 5 1.21 28.33 1.75
CA THR A 5 0.66 26.98 1.73
C THR A 5 0.98 26.29 3.05
N SER A 6 0.02 26.26 3.97
CA SER A 6 0.06 25.38 5.13
C SER A 6 -0.10 23.94 4.66
N THR A 7 0.95 23.14 4.77
CA THR A 7 0.90 21.68 4.64
C THR A 7 -0.06 21.13 5.71
N PRO A 8 -1.12 20.39 5.38
CA PRO A 8 -1.83 19.62 6.38
C PRO A 8 -0.91 18.47 6.81
N SER A 9 -0.36 18.56 8.02
CA SER A 9 0.25 17.41 8.70
C SER A 9 -0.89 16.46 9.05
N SER A 10 -1.29 15.61 8.10
CA SER A 10 -2.15 14.47 8.41
C SER A 10 -1.31 13.50 9.23
N SER A 11 -1.45 13.61 10.54
CA SER A 11 -1.04 12.59 11.49
C SER A 11 -1.85 11.33 11.22
N TYR A 12 -1.32 10.44 10.38
CA TYR A 12 -1.69 9.03 10.43
C TYR A 12 -1.14 8.51 11.75
N ASP A 13 -1.97 8.63 12.78
CA ASP A 13 -1.75 8.04 14.10
C ASP A 13 -1.47 6.55 13.88
N SER A 14 -0.21 6.16 14.05
CA SER A 14 0.25 4.79 13.90
C SER A 14 -0.17 4.03 15.16
N ALA A 15 -1.48 3.93 15.36
CA ALA A 15 -2.05 3.08 16.37
C ALA A 15 -1.68 1.65 16.00
N ASN A 16 -0.91 1.03 16.88
CA ASN A 16 -0.49 -0.36 16.85
C ASN A 16 -1.73 -1.27 16.80
N LEU A 17 -2.29 -1.48 15.61
CA LEU A 17 -3.36 -2.43 15.39
C LEU A 17 -2.71 -3.81 15.33
N HIS A 18 -3.05 -4.64 16.31
CA HIS A 18 -2.90 -6.07 16.18
C HIS A 18 -3.65 -6.51 14.93
N GLU A 19 -2.89 -6.67 13.86
CA GLU A 19 -3.33 -6.86 12.48
C GLU A 19 -4.13 -8.16 12.39
N THR A 20 -5.44 -8.05 12.57
CA THR A 20 -6.34 -9.20 12.54
C THR A 20 -6.50 -9.61 11.07
N ALA A 21 -5.83 -10.69 10.69
CA ALA A 21 -5.97 -11.25 9.37
C ALA A 21 -7.37 -11.86 9.19
N LEU A 22 -8.04 -11.47 8.11
CA LEU A 22 -9.29 -12.06 7.66
C LEU A 22 -9.03 -13.45 7.09
N THR A 23 -9.96 -14.38 7.34
CA THR A 23 -9.97 -15.65 6.62
C THR A 23 -10.39 -15.39 5.18
N ALA A 24 -9.47 -15.60 4.25
CA ALA A 24 -9.72 -15.39 2.84
C ALA A 24 -10.55 -16.54 2.26
N SER A 25 -11.62 -16.22 1.54
CA SER A 25 -12.42 -17.22 0.79
C SER A 25 -11.72 -17.71 -0.47
N HIS A 26 -10.71 -16.98 -0.94
CA HIS A 26 -9.91 -17.24 -2.14
C HIS A 26 -8.45 -16.92 -1.85
N PRO A 27 -7.48 -17.46 -2.62
CA PRO A 27 -6.09 -17.06 -2.51
C PRO A 27 -5.92 -15.55 -2.69
N ASN A 28 -4.96 -14.98 -1.98
CA ASN A 28 -4.56 -13.58 -2.07
C ASN A 28 -3.12 -13.47 -2.61
N PRO A 29 -2.93 -13.76 -3.91
CA PRO A 29 -1.62 -13.63 -4.54
C PRO A 29 -1.23 -12.15 -4.63
N SER A 30 -0.02 -11.85 -4.18
CA SER A 30 0.57 -10.52 -4.19
C SER A 30 1.91 -10.53 -4.93
N VAL A 31 2.28 -9.39 -5.50
CA VAL A 31 3.57 -9.20 -6.17
C VAL A 31 4.51 -8.50 -5.18
N GLU A 32 5.60 -9.16 -4.82
CA GLU A 32 6.68 -8.60 -4.01
C GLU A 32 7.89 -8.30 -4.89
N VAL A 33 8.50 -7.13 -4.68
CA VAL A 33 9.81 -6.79 -5.25
C VAL A 33 10.86 -7.15 -4.21
N THR A 34 11.73 -8.09 -4.56
CA THR A 34 12.80 -8.54 -3.67
C THR A 34 14.04 -7.65 -3.76
N ALA A 35 14.94 -7.78 -2.79
CA ALA A 35 16.18 -7.00 -2.74
C ALA A 35 17.11 -7.25 -3.95
N ASP A 36 17.03 -8.42 -4.57
CA ASP A 36 17.72 -8.79 -5.81
C ASP A 36 16.97 -8.34 -7.08
N HIS A 37 16.03 -7.38 -6.93
CA HIS A 37 15.26 -6.76 -8.00
C HIS A 37 14.44 -7.74 -8.83
N GLN A 38 14.05 -8.86 -8.25
CA GLN A 38 13.14 -9.81 -8.87
C GLN A 38 11.70 -9.54 -8.45
N LEU A 39 10.77 -9.90 -9.32
CA LEU A 39 9.36 -9.96 -8.97
C LEU A 39 9.01 -11.39 -8.56
N ARG A 40 8.38 -11.54 -7.40
CA ARG A 40 7.85 -12.82 -6.94
C ARG A 40 6.37 -12.72 -6.63
N GLN A 41 5.64 -13.77 -7.01
CA GLN A 41 4.32 -13.99 -6.49
C GLN A 41 4.43 -14.63 -5.10
N VAL A 42 3.78 -14.03 -4.12
CA VAL A 42 3.71 -14.52 -2.73
C VAL A 42 2.25 -14.53 -2.27
N GLU A 43 1.90 -15.41 -1.34
CA GLU A 43 0.59 -15.36 -0.68
C GLU A 43 0.66 -14.32 0.44
N ALA A 44 -0.28 -13.37 0.47
CA ALA A 44 -0.32 -12.33 1.49
C ALA A 44 -1.57 -12.44 2.38
N PRO A 45 -1.49 -12.13 3.68
CA PRO A 45 -2.68 -12.01 4.52
C PRO A 45 -3.58 -10.87 4.04
N ILE A 46 -4.89 -11.01 4.27
CA ILE A 46 -5.87 -9.94 4.04
C ILE A 46 -6.17 -9.29 5.38
N HIS A 47 -6.02 -7.97 5.49
CA HIS A 47 -6.24 -7.25 6.74
C HIS A 47 -7.63 -6.63 6.79
N VAL A 48 -8.17 -6.51 8.01
CA VAL A 48 -9.40 -5.77 8.26
C VAL A 48 -9.14 -4.28 8.01
N SER A 49 -9.98 -3.65 7.18
CA SER A 49 -9.93 -2.20 6.96
C SER A 49 -10.39 -1.43 8.19
N GLY A 50 -9.65 -0.37 8.55
CA GLY A 50 -10.02 0.57 9.59
C GLY A 50 -11.10 1.58 9.17
N VAL A 51 -11.36 2.55 10.05
CA VAL A 51 -12.30 3.64 9.76
C VAL A 51 -11.74 4.55 8.66
N GLY A 52 -12.49 4.73 7.58
CA GLY A 52 -12.05 5.53 6.43
C GLY A 52 -11.23 4.75 5.40
N GLU A 53 -11.00 3.46 5.62
CA GLU A 53 -10.35 2.56 4.68
C GLU A 53 -11.37 1.65 3.99
N ALA A 54 -10.96 0.99 2.91
CA ALA A 54 -11.79 0.03 2.18
C ALA A 54 -10.98 -1.19 1.76
N LEU A 55 -11.60 -2.37 1.85
CA LEU A 55 -11.04 -3.62 1.34
C LEU A 55 -11.36 -3.75 -0.15
N ILE A 56 -10.33 -3.85 -0.99
CA ILE A 56 -10.47 -3.89 -2.45
C ILE A 56 -10.03 -5.23 -3.01
N HIS A 57 -10.86 -5.83 -3.87
CA HIS A 57 -10.48 -6.97 -4.69
C HIS A 57 -10.00 -6.47 -6.06
N SER A 58 -8.68 -6.38 -6.23
CA SER A 58 -8.10 -5.96 -7.50
C SER A 58 -8.34 -6.99 -8.60
N LYS A 59 -8.95 -6.58 -9.71
CA LYS A 59 -9.14 -7.42 -10.90
C LYS A 59 -8.02 -7.26 -11.92
N CYS A 60 -7.33 -6.12 -11.88
CA CYS A 60 -6.22 -5.81 -12.74
C CYS A 60 -5.34 -4.72 -12.11
N THR A 61 -4.08 -4.73 -12.49
CA THR A 61 -3.13 -3.66 -12.18
C THR A 61 -2.31 -3.35 -13.44
N GLY A 62 -1.91 -2.09 -13.60
CA GLY A 62 -1.04 -1.64 -14.69
C GLY A 62 0.37 -1.39 -14.20
N GLY A 63 1.38 -1.73 -15.01
CA GLY A 63 2.76 -1.34 -14.75
C GLY A 63 3.03 0.09 -15.25
N CYS A 64 3.71 0.91 -14.45
CA CYS A 64 4.20 2.22 -14.88
C CYS A 64 5.72 2.33 -14.69
N GLY A 65 6.39 3.06 -15.57
CA GLY A 65 7.78 3.46 -15.36
C GLY A 65 7.82 4.66 -14.41
N CYS A 66 8.33 4.48 -13.20
CA CYS A 66 8.60 5.61 -12.31
C CYS A 66 9.90 6.30 -12.74
N VAL A 67 9.92 7.63 -12.69
CA VAL A 67 11.15 8.39 -12.88
C VAL A 67 11.98 8.22 -11.60
N PRO A 68 13.26 7.80 -11.68
CA PRO A 68 14.11 7.78 -10.51
C PRO A 68 14.19 9.20 -9.94
N THR A 69 13.78 9.37 -8.68
CA THR A 69 13.79 10.66 -7.97
C THR A 69 15.17 11.03 -7.43
N ASN A 70 16.18 10.18 -7.65
CA ASN A 70 17.56 10.54 -7.39
C ASN A 70 17.97 11.55 -8.47
N GLY A 71 18.06 12.82 -8.06
CA GLY A 71 18.45 13.95 -8.90
C GLY A 71 19.87 13.81 -9.46
N PRO A 72 20.30 14.77 -10.32
CA PRO A 72 21.65 14.79 -10.87
C PRO A 72 22.74 14.82 -9.79
#